data_AF-A0A7V1Q482-F1
#
_entry.id   AF-A0A7V1Q482-F1
#
_cell.length_a   1.000
_cell.length_b   1.000
_cell.length_c   1.000
_cell.angle_alpha   90.00
_cell.angle_beta   90.00
_cell.angle_gamma   90.00
#
_symmetry.space_group_name_H-M   'P 1'
#
loop_
_entity.id
_entity.type
_entity.pdbx_description
1 polymer ?
#
loop_
_entity_poly.entity_id
_entity_poly.type
_entity_poly.pdbx_seq_one_letter_code
_entity_poly.pdbx_strand_id
1 'polypeptide(L)'
;MCVQGYSSVKRRRKVAGDTVRVGIVGAGGRGASFKATCDTLPDVQIQAVCDVDEARAQRVAELTGAKQTFTDYEQMLEKADIDAVIVATPMPLHAPQSVAALRRNIHVLSEVPAAVSVEECKQLVQAVRESKAVYMMAENYIYAKPIVLVKELVRRGLFGTTYYAEGEYIHELKELNELTPWRRRWQTGINGNTYPTHSIGPILEWMPGDRVVSVCCAGSGHHYRDARGELYENEDSTITLCKMRSGGLVKLRLDMLSDRPHAMNVYQLQGTDGCYESARAPGEHDRVWLRDLCPDMNTWLPLHELEEQFLPEDWKRQEELARRTGHGGGDYFVLADFLAAVRGERPPAVDVHTALDMTLPGLMSQVSIAQGGRWVDVPDSRVWGTEEEPKPQLQMVFPPHRFASLPEPPIPAGYRLRQIRPGEEEKYLALMRKVGFAEGWTVADVQRFMRNVLPGGFFVVEHEPTGELVATAMANHAPREQHPNAGVLDWVAADPAHQGKGLGKVVTAAVVRLLIQRGYERIYLLTDDWRLPAIATYLSLGWEPYIYDEQMRERWEKVMGRMHV
;
A
#
# COMPACT_ATOMS: atom_id res chain seq x y z
N MET A 1 -9.96 -12.60 16.92
CA MET A 1 -11.21 -13.03 16.26
C MET A 1 -10.85 -13.49 14.86
N CYS A 2 -11.15 -14.75 14.53
CA CYS A 2 -10.95 -15.30 13.19
C CYS A 2 -11.79 -14.52 12.18
N VAL A 3 -11.14 -13.92 11.18
CA VAL A 3 -11.84 -13.32 10.03
C VAL A 3 -12.42 -14.47 9.22
N GLN A 4 -13.75 -14.56 9.20
CA GLN A 4 -14.50 -15.53 8.40
C GLN A 4 -14.24 -15.30 6.92
N GLY A 5 -14.14 -16.41 6.19
CA GLY A 5 -13.56 -16.48 4.87
C GLY A 5 -14.40 -15.86 3.77
N TYR A 6 -13.68 -15.38 2.75
CA TYR A 6 -14.21 -15.04 1.44
C TYR A 6 -14.95 -16.26 0.83
N SER A 7 -16.28 -16.21 0.84
CA SER A 7 -17.15 -17.20 0.21
C SER A 7 -17.29 -16.93 -1.29
N SER A 8 -16.30 -17.36 -2.07
CA SER A 8 -16.49 -17.95 -3.41
C SER A 8 -15.11 -18.40 -3.91
N VAL A 9 -14.65 -19.57 -3.44
CA VAL A 9 -13.39 -20.15 -3.94
C VAL A 9 -13.63 -20.53 -5.40
N LYS A 10 -13.28 -19.62 -6.33
CA LYS A 10 -13.11 -19.98 -7.75
C LYS A 10 -12.18 -21.19 -7.79
N ARG A 11 -12.60 -22.25 -8.48
CA ARG A 11 -11.79 -23.47 -8.64
C ARG A 11 -10.47 -23.08 -9.35
N ARG A 12 -9.38 -23.03 -8.58
CA ARG A 12 -8.04 -22.66 -9.09
C ARG A 12 -7.61 -23.64 -10.19
N ARG A 13 -6.89 -23.14 -11.20
CA ARG A 13 -6.21 -23.99 -12.19
C ARG A 13 -5.17 -24.79 -11.41
N LYS A 14 -5.23 -26.12 -11.52
CA LYS A 14 -4.16 -27.00 -11.08
C LYS A 14 -3.31 -27.34 -12.30
N VAL A 15 -2.01 -27.52 -12.09
CA VAL A 15 -1.13 -28.08 -13.13
C VAL A 15 -1.57 -29.52 -13.42
N ALA A 16 -1.61 -29.90 -14.69
CA ALA A 16 -1.94 -31.26 -15.12
C ALA A 16 -0.65 -32.07 -15.33
N GLY A 17 -0.51 -33.20 -14.64
CA GLY A 17 0.71 -34.01 -14.62
C GLY A 17 1.64 -33.67 -13.44
N ASP A 18 2.68 -34.50 -13.25
CA ASP A 18 3.57 -34.39 -12.09
C ASP A 18 4.58 -33.25 -12.23
N THR A 19 4.98 -32.89 -13.46
CA THR A 19 6.00 -31.88 -13.77
C THR A 19 5.38 -30.52 -14.12
N VAL A 20 5.84 -29.46 -13.47
CA VAL A 20 5.46 -28.06 -13.77
C VAL A 20 6.42 -27.47 -14.81
N ARG A 21 5.87 -27.02 -15.94
CA ARG A 21 6.65 -26.38 -17.02
C ARG A 21 6.73 -24.88 -16.77
N VAL A 22 7.95 -24.38 -16.60
CA VAL A 22 8.22 -23.00 -16.20
C VAL A 22 8.87 -22.23 -17.32
N GLY A 23 8.35 -21.04 -17.62
CA GLY A 23 9.04 -20.02 -18.40
C GLY A 23 9.82 -19.07 -17.48
N ILE A 24 11.00 -18.62 -17.90
CA ILE A 24 11.76 -17.57 -17.19
C ILE A 24 11.79 -16.32 -18.08
N VAL A 25 11.26 -15.20 -17.59
CA VAL A 25 11.39 -13.90 -18.27
C VAL A 25 12.39 -13.01 -17.53
N GLY A 26 13.35 -12.46 -18.28
CA GLY A 26 14.54 -11.81 -17.74
C GLY A 26 15.65 -12.83 -17.50
N ALA A 27 16.50 -13.07 -18.49
CA ALA A 27 17.54 -14.09 -18.46
C ALA A 27 18.87 -13.59 -17.84
N GLY A 28 18.96 -12.33 -17.43
CA GLY A 28 20.12 -11.80 -16.71
C GLY A 28 20.30 -12.41 -15.31
N GLY A 29 21.48 -12.21 -14.70
CA GLY A 29 21.92 -12.65 -13.36
C GLY A 29 20.91 -13.43 -12.50
N ARG A 30 19.84 -12.76 -12.05
CA ARG A 30 18.80 -13.36 -11.20
C ARG A 30 18.00 -14.48 -11.88
N GLY A 31 17.50 -14.27 -13.10
CA GLY A 31 16.74 -15.29 -13.82
C GLY A 31 17.54 -16.56 -14.09
N ALA A 32 18.82 -16.41 -14.45
CA ALA A 32 19.72 -17.56 -14.62
C ALA A 32 19.97 -18.32 -13.30
N SER A 33 19.95 -17.65 -12.15
CA SER A 33 20.18 -18.28 -10.84
C SER A 33 19.10 -19.30 -10.46
N PHE A 34 17.88 -19.17 -11.00
CA PHE A 34 16.80 -20.14 -10.78
C PHE A 34 17.11 -21.53 -11.33
N LYS A 35 18.13 -21.68 -12.20
CA LYS A 35 18.56 -23.01 -12.65
C LYS A 35 18.91 -23.93 -11.47
N ALA A 36 19.78 -23.47 -10.57
CA ALA A 36 20.24 -24.27 -9.44
C ALA A 36 19.06 -24.74 -8.59
N THR A 37 18.08 -23.85 -8.38
CA THR A 37 16.84 -24.17 -7.67
C THR A 37 15.98 -25.18 -8.42
N CYS A 38 15.78 -25.01 -9.73
CA CYS A 38 15.00 -25.96 -10.53
C CYS A 38 15.65 -27.35 -10.55
N ASP A 39 16.98 -27.44 -10.66
CA ASP A 39 17.70 -28.72 -10.66
C ASP A 39 17.51 -29.51 -9.35
N THR A 40 17.28 -28.82 -8.23
CA THR A 40 17.04 -29.47 -6.92
C THR A 40 15.61 -29.99 -6.76
N LEU A 41 14.69 -29.63 -7.67
CA LEU A 41 13.28 -29.99 -7.61
C LEU A 41 12.94 -30.89 -8.81
N PRO A 42 12.74 -32.21 -8.60
CA PRO A 42 12.61 -33.18 -9.70
C PRO A 42 11.39 -32.94 -10.60
N ASP A 43 10.43 -32.18 -10.12
CA ASP A 43 9.15 -31.96 -10.77
C ASP A 43 9.03 -30.59 -11.44
N VAL A 44 10.16 -29.93 -11.73
CA VAL A 44 10.19 -28.66 -12.46
C VAL A 44 10.99 -28.83 -13.74
N GLN A 45 10.43 -28.33 -14.84
CA GLN A 45 11.13 -28.26 -16.11
C GLN A 45 11.18 -26.82 -16.60
N ILE A 46 12.38 -26.29 -16.84
CA ILE A 46 12.55 -25.02 -17.54
C ILE A 46 12.18 -25.26 -19.01
N GLN A 47 11.03 -24.73 -19.43
CA GLN A 47 10.46 -24.96 -20.74
C GLN A 47 10.88 -23.86 -21.72
N ALA A 48 10.92 -22.61 -21.26
CA ALA A 48 11.27 -21.48 -22.09
C ALA A 48 12.06 -20.42 -21.33
N VAL A 49 12.91 -19.68 -22.04
CA VAL A 49 13.61 -18.50 -21.56
C VAL A 49 13.30 -17.32 -22.47
N CYS A 50 13.00 -16.16 -21.88
CA CYS A 50 12.72 -14.92 -22.61
C CYS A 50 13.62 -13.78 -22.13
N ASP A 51 14.32 -13.14 -23.06
CA ASP A 51 15.07 -11.89 -22.81
C ASP A 51 15.10 -11.05 -24.08
N VAL A 52 15.07 -9.72 -23.96
CA VAL A 52 15.16 -8.81 -25.11
C VAL A 52 16.51 -8.92 -25.82
N ASP A 53 17.54 -9.39 -25.12
CA ASP A 53 18.86 -9.75 -25.66
C ASP A 53 18.85 -11.22 -26.10
N GLU A 54 18.70 -11.47 -27.40
CA GLU A 54 18.64 -12.81 -28.00
C GLU A 54 19.87 -13.67 -27.63
N ALA A 55 21.08 -13.08 -27.67
CA ALA A 55 22.30 -13.80 -27.36
C ALA A 55 22.33 -14.23 -25.88
N ARG A 56 21.77 -13.40 -24.98
CA ARG A 56 21.61 -13.76 -23.57
C ARG A 56 20.57 -14.85 -23.38
N ALA A 57 19.41 -14.76 -24.03
CA ALA A 57 18.37 -15.78 -23.97
C ALA A 57 18.93 -17.15 -24.42
N GLN A 58 19.71 -17.17 -25.51
CA GLN A 58 20.35 -18.37 -26.03
C GLN A 58 21.37 -18.98 -25.05
N ARG A 59 22.29 -18.17 -24.53
CA ARG A 59 23.27 -18.63 -23.52
C ARG A 59 22.60 -19.21 -22.28
N VAL A 60 21.52 -18.60 -21.83
CA VAL A 60 20.80 -19.04 -20.64
C VAL A 60 19.97 -20.28 -20.93
N ALA A 61 19.39 -20.42 -22.12
CA ALA A 61 18.74 -21.65 -22.54
C ALA A 61 19.73 -22.83 -22.59
N GLU A 62 20.93 -22.61 -23.12
CA GLU A 62 22.02 -23.61 -23.10
C GLU A 62 22.43 -23.96 -21.67
N LEU A 63 22.59 -22.94 -20.81
CA LEU A 63 22.93 -23.15 -19.41
C LEU A 63 21.85 -23.94 -18.68
N THR A 64 20.58 -23.57 -18.88
CA THR A 64 19.41 -24.09 -18.13
C THR A 64 18.83 -25.39 -18.70
N GLY A 65 19.13 -25.72 -19.95
CA GLY A 65 18.46 -26.79 -20.68
C GLY A 65 17.06 -26.42 -21.17
N ALA A 66 16.73 -25.13 -21.29
CA ALA A 66 15.43 -24.68 -21.78
C ALA A 66 15.19 -25.13 -23.23
N LYS A 67 13.97 -25.58 -23.53
CA LYS A 67 13.62 -26.12 -24.86
C LYS A 67 13.37 -25.03 -25.91
N GLN A 68 13.02 -23.83 -25.47
CA GLN A 68 12.64 -22.73 -26.36
C GLN A 68 13.22 -21.40 -25.85
N THR A 69 13.56 -20.52 -26.78
CA THR A 69 14.00 -19.14 -26.51
C THR A 69 13.04 -18.16 -27.15
N PHE A 70 12.83 -17.03 -26.49
CA PHE A 70 11.98 -15.94 -26.95
C PHE A 70 12.65 -14.59 -26.70
N THR A 71 12.35 -13.62 -27.55
CA THR A 71 12.71 -12.20 -27.34
C THR A 71 11.51 -11.31 -27.05
N ASP A 72 10.30 -11.88 -27.19
CA ASP A 72 9.02 -11.23 -26.91
C ASP A 72 8.24 -12.03 -25.86
N TYR A 73 7.84 -11.35 -24.79
CA TYR A 73 7.20 -11.98 -23.65
C TYR A 73 5.79 -12.49 -23.96
N GLU A 74 4.99 -11.73 -24.72
CA GLU A 74 3.63 -12.13 -25.09
C GLU A 74 3.65 -13.39 -25.97
N GLN A 75 4.60 -13.46 -26.90
CA GLN A 75 4.83 -14.66 -27.70
C GLN A 75 5.25 -15.87 -26.86
N MET A 76 6.09 -15.68 -25.83
CA MET A 76 6.42 -16.76 -24.89
C MET A 76 5.16 -17.26 -24.18
N LEU A 77 4.34 -16.37 -23.63
CA LEU A 77 3.10 -16.75 -22.93
C LEU A 77 2.12 -17.52 -23.84
N GLU A 78 2.11 -17.24 -25.14
CA GLU A 78 1.21 -17.86 -26.10
C GLU A 78 1.72 -19.19 -26.67
N LYS A 79 3.04 -19.31 -26.92
CA LYS A 79 3.61 -20.40 -27.73
C LYS A 79 4.44 -21.40 -26.91
N ALA A 80 4.96 -21.01 -25.75
CA ALA A 80 5.93 -21.83 -25.01
C ALA A 80 5.33 -23.08 -24.36
N ASP A 81 4.00 -23.15 -24.24
CA ASP A 81 3.28 -24.21 -23.52
C ASP A 81 3.78 -24.37 -22.07
N ILE A 82 3.70 -23.25 -21.33
CA ILE A 82 4.11 -23.14 -19.92
C ILE A 82 2.90 -23.15 -18.98
N ASP A 83 3.11 -23.70 -17.79
CA ASP A 83 2.13 -23.71 -16.70
C ASP A 83 2.35 -22.52 -15.76
N ALA A 84 3.62 -22.14 -15.57
CA ALA A 84 4.02 -21.03 -14.72
C ALA A 84 5.11 -20.16 -15.38
N VAL A 85 5.25 -18.93 -14.91
CA VAL A 85 6.31 -18.01 -15.28
C VAL A 85 7.03 -17.48 -14.04
N ILE A 86 8.35 -17.44 -14.11
CA ILE A 86 9.22 -16.73 -13.17
C ILE A 86 9.55 -15.37 -13.80
N VAL A 87 9.08 -14.30 -13.15
CA VAL A 87 9.34 -12.91 -13.56
C VAL A 87 10.57 -12.41 -12.80
N ALA A 88 11.71 -12.36 -13.50
CA ALA A 88 13.03 -11.95 -12.98
C ALA A 88 13.60 -10.75 -13.76
N THR A 89 12.72 -9.89 -14.25
CA THR A 89 13.04 -8.66 -15.00
C THR A 89 13.34 -7.48 -14.06
N PRO A 90 13.71 -6.30 -14.59
CA PRO A 90 13.71 -5.07 -13.79
C PRO A 90 12.37 -4.79 -13.08
N MET A 91 12.42 -4.20 -11.88
CA MET A 91 11.25 -3.99 -11.01
C MET A 91 10.01 -3.33 -11.65
N PRO A 92 10.10 -2.37 -12.61
CA PRO A 92 8.91 -1.78 -13.23
C PRO A 92 8.14 -2.75 -14.15
N LEU A 93 8.75 -3.89 -14.47
CA LEU A 93 8.13 -4.90 -15.33
C LEU A 93 7.42 -5.99 -14.52
N HIS A 94 7.62 -6.07 -13.20
CA HIS A 94 7.05 -7.11 -12.36
C HIS A 94 5.53 -7.16 -12.42
N ALA A 95 4.85 -6.07 -12.10
CA ALA A 95 3.39 -5.99 -12.15
C ALA A 95 2.81 -6.18 -13.56
N PRO A 96 3.23 -5.44 -14.61
CA PRO A 96 2.63 -5.60 -15.94
C PRO A 96 2.85 -7.00 -16.52
N GLN A 97 4.02 -7.61 -16.34
CA GLN A 97 4.28 -8.98 -16.83
C GLN A 97 3.50 -10.04 -16.03
N SER A 98 3.35 -9.84 -14.71
CA SER A 98 2.50 -10.68 -13.87
C SER A 98 1.04 -10.60 -14.31
N VAL A 99 0.52 -9.40 -14.54
CA VAL A 99 -0.86 -9.17 -15.01
C VAL A 99 -1.10 -9.86 -16.36
N ALA A 100 -0.18 -9.74 -17.31
CA ALA A 100 -0.30 -10.39 -18.63
C ALA A 100 -0.37 -11.93 -18.54
N ALA A 101 0.42 -12.55 -17.65
CA ALA A 101 0.38 -13.99 -17.41
C ALA A 101 -0.89 -14.42 -16.66
N LEU A 102 -1.29 -13.69 -15.61
CA LEU A 102 -2.49 -13.99 -14.82
C LEU A 102 -3.76 -13.91 -15.65
N ARG A 103 -3.88 -12.95 -16.57
CA ARG A 103 -5.01 -12.85 -17.53
C ARG A 103 -5.15 -14.07 -18.42
N ARG A 104 -4.04 -14.78 -18.69
CA ARG A 104 -3.99 -16.05 -19.42
C ARG A 104 -4.09 -17.29 -18.52
N ASN A 105 -4.35 -17.10 -17.22
CA ASN A 105 -4.35 -18.14 -16.20
C ASN A 105 -3.03 -18.93 -16.13
N ILE A 106 -1.89 -18.27 -16.36
CA ILE A 106 -0.55 -18.81 -16.13
C ILE A 106 -0.13 -18.44 -14.70
N HIS A 107 0.42 -19.40 -13.95
CA HIS A 107 0.88 -19.15 -12.58
C HIS A 107 2.11 -18.23 -12.59
N VAL A 108 2.24 -17.35 -11.59
CA VAL A 108 3.29 -16.33 -11.55
C VAL A 108 4.07 -16.42 -10.24
N LEU A 109 5.39 -16.57 -10.36
CA LEU A 109 6.36 -16.27 -9.32
C LEU A 109 7.11 -15.00 -9.71
N SER A 110 6.94 -13.91 -8.99
CA SER A 110 7.53 -12.61 -9.33
C SER A 110 8.61 -12.21 -8.34
N GLU A 111 9.77 -11.75 -8.83
CA GLU A 111 10.78 -11.11 -8.00
C GLU A 111 10.26 -9.87 -7.25
N VAL A 112 11.00 -9.45 -6.23
CA VAL A 112 10.64 -8.32 -5.35
C VAL A 112 11.11 -6.98 -5.92
N PRO A 113 10.40 -5.87 -5.67
CA PRO A 113 9.06 -5.77 -5.05
C PRO A 113 7.93 -6.11 -6.05
N ALA A 114 6.68 -6.19 -5.58
CA ALA A 114 5.56 -6.59 -6.43
C ALA A 114 5.23 -5.59 -7.56
N ALA A 115 5.44 -4.30 -7.32
CA ALA A 115 5.08 -3.20 -8.21
C ALA A 115 5.86 -1.92 -7.87
N VAL A 116 5.84 -0.91 -8.76
CA VAL A 116 6.49 0.39 -8.54
C VAL A 116 5.51 1.57 -8.37
N SER A 117 4.20 1.32 -8.42
CA SER A 117 3.16 2.32 -8.15
C SER A 117 1.92 1.71 -7.51
N VAL A 118 1.09 2.53 -6.85
CA VAL A 118 -0.17 2.09 -6.25
C VAL A 118 -1.15 1.61 -7.34
N GLU A 119 -1.13 2.25 -8.50
CA GLU A 119 -1.95 1.91 -9.66
C GLU A 119 -1.61 0.52 -10.19
N GLU A 120 -0.32 0.20 -10.32
CA GLU A 120 0.13 -1.16 -10.66
C GLU A 120 -0.27 -2.18 -9.59
N CYS A 121 -0.19 -1.83 -8.31
CA CYS A 121 -0.67 -2.70 -7.22
C CYS A 121 -2.15 -3.03 -7.38
N LYS A 122 -2.99 -2.03 -7.70
CA LYS A 122 -4.43 -2.23 -7.95
C LYS A 122 -4.68 -3.13 -9.15
N GLN A 123 -3.96 -2.90 -10.26
CA GLN A 123 -4.05 -3.73 -11.46
C GLN A 123 -3.66 -5.20 -11.17
N LEU A 124 -2.62 -5.41 -10.37
CA LEU A 124 -2.18 -6.74 -9.96
C LEU A 124 -3.24 -7.45 -9.11
N VAL A 125 -3.80 -6.78 -8.09
CA VAL A 125 -4.89 -7.33 -7.26
C VAL A 125 -6.10 -7.70 -8.10
N GLN A 126 -6.49 -6.82 -9.03
CA GLN A 126 -7.59 -7.11 -9.95
C GLN A 126 -7.30 -8.35 -10.82
N ALA A 127 -6.11 -8.44 -11.41
CA ALA A 127 -5.73 -9.58 -12.24
C ALA A 127 -5.72 -10.90 -11.45
N VAL A 128 -5.21 -10.90 -10.21
CA VAL A 128 -5.25 -12.06 -9.32
C VAL A 128 -6.68 -12.47 -9.00
N ARG A 129 -7.58 -11.51 -8.73
CA ARG A 129 -8.99 -11.77 -8.41
C ARG A 129 -9.76 -12.35 -9.61
N GLU A 130 -9.42 -11.90 -10.81
CA GLU A 130 -10.05 -12.35 -12.05
C GLU A 130 -9.54 -13.71 -12.51
N SER A 131 -8.25 -13.98 -12.30
CA SER A 131 -7.55 -15.20 -12.70
C SER A 131 -7.93 -16.44 -11.88
N LYS A 132 -7.71 -17.61 -12.46
CA LYS A 132 -7.69 -18.92 -11.77
C LYS A 132 -6.29 -19.36 -11.39
N ALA A 133 -5.25 -18.61 -11.79
CA ALA A 133 -3.87 -18.92 -11.50
C ALA A 133 -3.45 -18.45 -10.10
N VAL A 134 -2.23 -18.85 -9.71
CA VAL A 134 -1.60 -18.46 -8.45
C VAL A 134 -0.60 -17.36 -8.76
N TYR A 135 -0.61 -16.30 -7.95
CA TYR A 135 0.46 -15.33 -7.86
C TYR A 135 1.20 -15.54 -6.54
N MET A 136 2.53 -15.46 -6.58
CA MET A 136 3.37 -15.40 -5.41
C MET A 136 4.55 -14.44 -5.66
N MET A 137 4.87 -13.61 -4.68
CA MET A 137 6.10 -12.81 -4.71
C MET A 137 7.26 -13.62 -4.11
N ALA A 138 8.43 -13.57 -4.75
CA ALA A 138 9.63 -14.32 -4.42
C ALA A 138 10.45 -13.64 -3.31
N GLU A 139 9.82 -13.29 -2.19
CA GLU A 139 10.54 -12.79 -1.02
C GLU A 139 11.24 -13.97 -0.33
N ASN A 140 12.55 -14.06 -0.52
CA ASN A 140 13.36 -15.20 -0.07
C ASN A 140 13.85 -15.07 1.37
N TYR A 141 13.91 -13.87 1.95
CA TYR A 141 14.45 -13.69 3.30
C TYR A 141 13.54 -14.24 4.39
N ILE A 142 12.23 -14.42 4.14
CA ILE A 142 11.34 -15.07 5.12
C ILE A 142 11.73 -16.52 5.42
N TYR A 143 12.53 -17.15 4.54
CA TYR A 143 12.98 -18.53 4.68
C TYR A 143 14.39 -18.67 5.25
N ALA A 144 15.09 -17.56 5.51
CA ALA A 144 16.40 -17.62 6.14
C ALA A 144 16.29 -18.26 7.54
N LYS A 145 17.24 -19.16 7.86
CA LYS A 145 17.17 -20.00 9.07
C LYS A 145 16.88 -19.23 10.36
N PRO A 146 17.56 -18.09 10.66
CA PRO A 146 17.25 -17.32 11.86
C PRO A 146 15.81 -16.80 11.87
N ILE A 147 15.30 -16.38 10.71
CA ILE A 147 13.94 -15.84 10.56
C ILE A 147 12.89 -16.91 10.82
N VAL A 148 13.08 -18.10 10.24
CA VAL A 148 12.20 -19.27 10.44
C VAL A 148 12.20 -19.72 11.89
N LEU A 149 13.36 -19.73 12.54
CA LEU A 149 13.47 -20.09 13.95
C LEU A 149 12.76 -19.07 14.85
N VAL A 150 13.01 -17.76 14.66
CA VAL A 150 12.32 -16.70 15.42
C VAL A 150 10.81 -16.74 15.19
N LYS A 151 10.36 -16.97 13.95
CA LYS A 151 8.94 -17.17 13.64
C LYS A 151 8.33 -18.32 14.45
N GLU A 152 9.03 -19.45 14.57
CA GLU A 152 8.55 -20.59 15.34
C GLU A 152 8.53 -20.30 16.85
N LEU A 153 9.52 -19.58 17.38
CA LEU A 153 9.54 -19.13 18.78
C LEU A 153 8.37 -18.19 19.09
N VAL A 154 8.07 -17.24 18.19
CA VAL A 154 6.88 -16.37 18.27
C VAL A 154 5.60 -17.19 18.21
N ARG A 155 5.48 -18.14 17.26
CA ARG A 155 4.30 -19.00 17.12
C ARG A 155 4.01 -19.82 18.37
N ARG A 156 5.05 -20.22 19.11
CA ARG A 156 4.95 -20.92 20.39
C ARG A 156 4.64 -20.00 21.58
N GLY A 157 4.57 -18.69 21.37
CA GLY A 157 4.24 -17.70 22.40
C GLY A 157 5.43 -17.25 23.25
N LEU A 158 6.67 -17.66 22.92
CA LEU A 158 7.85 -17.36 23.75
C LEU A 158 8.24 -15.88 23.76
N PHE A 159 7.78 -15.11 22.77
CA PHE A 159 7.93 -13.65 22.74
C PHE A 159 6.77 -12.90 23.42
N GLY A 160 5.71 -13.61 23.82
CA GLY A 160 4.46 -13.01 24.24
C GLY A 160 3.83 -12.17 23.12
N THR A 161 3.47 -10.92 23.41
CA THR A 161 2.94 -9.99 22.41
C THR A 161 4.07 -9.18 21.77
N THR A 162 4.33 -9.41 20.48
CA THR A 162 5.30 -8.62 19.69
C THR A 162 4.77 -7.21 19.44
N TYR A 163 5.56 -6.18 19.73
CA TYR A 163 5.13 -4.78 19.62
C TYR A 163 6.14 -3.84 18.97
N TYR A 164 7.40 -4.25 18.81
CA TYR A 164 8.43 -3.46 18.13
C TYR A 164 9.35 -4.35 17.30
N ALA A 165 9.77 -3.87 16.13
CA ALA A 165 10.79 -4.53 15.32
C ALA A 165 11.59 -3.56 14.47
N GLU A 166 12.79 -3.98 14.09
CA GLU A 166 13.64 -3.27 13.14
C GLU A 166 14.02 -4.21 11.99
N GLY A 167 14.12 -3.65 10.79
CA GLY A 167 14.58 -4.36 9.61
C GLY A 167 15.35 -3.43 8.71
N GLU A 168 16.52 -3.84 8.25
CA GLU A 168 17.39 -2.99 7.43
C GLU A 168 17.80 -3.74 6.17
N TYR A 169 17.82 -3.06 5.02
CA TYR A 169 18.50 -3.52 3.81
C TYR A 169 19.70 -2.60 3.55
N ILE A 170 20.88 -3.15 3.78
CA ILE A 170 22.16 -2.44 3.73
C ILE A 170 23.08 -3.15 2.75
N HIS A 171 23.08 -2.65 1.52
CA HIS A 171 23.81 -3.26 0.42
C HIS A 171 24.39 -2.17 -0.47
N GLU A 172 25.71 -1.97 -0.42
CA GLU A 172 26.41 -1.07 -1.33
C GLU A 172 26.18 -1.50 -2.80
N LEU A 173 25.46 -0.69 -3.59
CA LEU A 173 25.02 -1.04 -4.96
C LEU A 173 25.69 -0.21 -6.05
N LYS A 174 26.68 0.64 -5.76
CA LYS A 174 27.24 1.58 -6.76
C LYS A 174 27.74 0.87 -8.02
N GLU A 175 28.48 -0.24 -7.89
CA GLU A 175 28.92 -1.02 -9.08
C GLU A 175 27.73 -1.63 -9.82
N LEU A 176 26.75 -2.17 -9.09
CA LEU A 176 25.55 -2.77 -9.68
C LEU A 176 24.66 -1.74 -10.40
N ASN A 177 24.69 -0.48 -9.98
CA ASN A 177 24.01 0.62 -10.67
C ASN A 177 24.59 0.86 -12.06
N GLU A 178 25.88 0.60 -12.28
CA GLU A 178 26.53 0.70 -13.60
C GLU A 178 26.29 -0.55 -14.45
N LEU A 179 26.38 -1.75 -13.84
CA LEU A 179 26.14 -3.02 -14.53
C LEU A 179 24.66 -3.23 -14.91
N THR A 180 23.75 -2.70 -14.09
CA THR A 180 22.30 -2.77 -14.29
C THR A 180 21.69 -1.37 -14.22
N PRO A 181 21.76 -0.57 -15.31
CA PRO A 181 21.38 0.85 -15.30
C PRO A 181 19.95 1.14 -14.86
N TRP A 182 19.04 0.17 -14.93
CA TRP A 182 17.70 0.31 -14.40
C TRP A 182 17.69 0.54 -12.88
N ARG A 183 18.66 -0.02 -12.12
CA ARG A 183 18.77 0.20 -10.66
C ARG A 183 19.09 1.66 -10.35
N ARG A 184 20.01 2.26 -11.11
CA ARG A 184 20.36 3.69 -11.00
C ARG A 184 19.14 4.59 -11.15
N ARG A 185 18.16 4.19 -11.97
CA ARG A 185 16.90 4.90 -12.21
C ARG A 185 15.81 4.58 -11.19
N TRP A 186 15.63 3.31 -10.82
CA TRP A 186 14.45 2.86 -10.08
C TRP A 186 14.71 2.54 -8.61
N GLN A 187 15.90 2.06 -8.25
CA GLN A 187 16.25 1.77 -6.86
C GLN A 187 16.88 2.99 -6.18
N THR A 188 17.90 3.58 -6.81
CA THR A 188 18.62 4.74 -6.25
C THR A 188 18.27 6.06 -6.96
N GLY A 189 17.39 6.01 -7.95
CA GLY A 189 16.92 7.16 -8.73
C GLY A 189 15.55 7.70 -8.28
N ILE A 190 15.03 7.18 -7.16
CA ILE A 190 13.80 7.60 -6.51
C ILE A 190 14.10 7.76 -5.02
N ASN A 191 13.66 8.85 -4.38
CA ASN A 191 13.88 9.07 -2.97
C ASN A 191 12.84 8.35 -2.08
N GLY A 192 13.28 7.85 -0.92
CA GLY A 192 12.50 6.99 -0.02
C GLY A 192 13.02 5.56 0.06
N ASN A 193 12.20 4.65 0.60
CA ASN A 193 12.50 3.22 0.69
C ASN A 193 11.95 2.46 -0.53
N THR A 194 12.78 2.33 -1.56
CA THR A 194 12.43 1.68 -2.84
C THR A 194 12.53 0.15 -2.81
N TYR A 195 13.09 -0.43 -1.73
CA TYR A 195 13.34 -1.86 -1.62
C TYR A 195 13.03 -2.39 -0.19
N PRO A 196 11.78 -2.22 0.29
CA PRO A 196 11.43 -2.50 1.68
C PRO A 196 11.28 -4.00 2.00
N THR A 197 11.17 -4.86 0.98
CA THR A 197 10.61 -6.21 1.15
C THR A 197 11.49 -7.10 2.03
N HIS A 198 12.81 -7.10 1.81
CA HIS A 198 13.75 -7.86 2.64
C HIS A 198 13.82 -7.33 4.08
N SER A 199 13.52 -6.05 4.30
CA SER A 199 13.48 -5.46 5.65
C SER A 199 12.18 -5.83 6.38
N ILE A 200 11.03 -5.72 5.73
CA ILE A 200 9.72 -5.87 6.38
C ILE A 200 9.15 -7.27 6.30
N GLY A 201 9.49 -8.06 5.27
CA GLY A 201 8.98 -9.42 5.07
C GLY A 201 9.19 -10.31 6.29
N PRO A 202 10.43 -10.47 6.79
CA PRO A 202 10.71 -11.18 8.03
C PRO A 202 9.94 -10.67 9.26
N ILE A 203 9.71 -9.36 9.35
CA ILE A 203 8.96 -8.76 10.46
C ILE A 203 7.49 -9.18 10.43
N LEU A 204 6.88 -9.24 9.24
CA LEU A 204 5.49 -9.68 9.09
C LEU A 204 5.32 -11.16 9.45
N GLU A 205 6.36 -11.99 9.31
CA GLU A 205 6.36 -13.37 9.80
C GLU A 205 6.34 -13.45 11.34
N TRP A 206 6.92 -12.45 12.01
CA TRP A 206 6.96 -12.35 13.47
C TRP A 206 5.79 -11.57 14.06
N MET A 207 5.02 -10.86 13.23
CA MET A 207 3.81 -10.14 13.61
C MET A 207 2.62 -10.69 12.82
N PRO A 208 2.22 -11.96 13.04
CA PRO A 208 1.30 -12.66 12.17
C PRO A 208 -0.07 -11.98 12.12
N GLY A 209 -0.53 -11.71 10.90
CA GLY A 209 -1.80 -11.03 10.68
C GLY A 209 -1.78 -9.55 11.02
N ASP A 210 -0.61 -8.92 11.12
CA ASP A 210 -0.48 -7.46 11.18
C ASP A 210 -0.15 -6.88 9.80
N ARG A 211 -0.22 -5.55 9.67
CA ARG A 211 0.25 -4.79 8.50
C ARG A 211 0.57 -3.36 8.88
N VAL A 212 1.37 -2.69 8.06
CA VAL A 212 1.60 -1.25 8.20
C VAL A 212 0.35 -0.48 7.80
N VAL A 213 -0.09 0.46 8.64
CA VAL A 213 -1.23 1.35 8.38
C VAL A 213 -0.81 2.78 8.05
N SER A 214 0.36 3.22 8.51
CA SER A 214 0.93 4.51 8.12
C SER A 214 2.46 4.52 8.24
N VAL A 215 3.10 5.38 7.46
CA VAL A 215 4.57 5.54 7.42
C VAL A 215 5.00 6.99 7.54
N CYS A 216 6.19 7.20 8.12
CA CYS A 216 6.92 8.46 8.13
C CYS A 216 8.36 8.19 7.69
N CYS A 217 8.83 8.85 6.64
CA CYS A 217 10.15 8.61 6.05
C CYS A 217 11.01 9.87 6.05
N ALA A 218 12.26 9.73 6.47
CA ALA A 218 13.28 10.78 6.44
C ALA A 218 14.59 10.20 5.91
N GLY A 219 15.40 11.04 5.27
CA GLY A 219 16.71 10.66 4.75
C GLY A 219 17.86 11.46 5.37
N SER A 220 19.08 11.02 5.07
CA SER A 220 20.33 11.59 5.58
C SER A 220 20.89 12.77 4.78
N GLY A 221 20.36 13.03 3.59
CA GLY A 221 20.97 13.84 2.53
C GLY A 221 21.76 13.00 1.52
N HIS A 222 22.28 13.67 0.49
CA HIS A 222 23.07 13.07 -0.59
C HIS A 222 24.55 13.44 -0.43
N HIS A 223 25.43 12.46 -0.25
CA HIS A 223 26.86 12.72 -0.08
C HIS A 223 27.73 12.05 -1.15
N TYR A 224 27.15 11.19 -1.98
CA TYR A 224 27.88 10.48 -3.02
C TYR A 224 27.47 10.91 -4.44
N ARG A 225 28.47 11.02 -5.32
CA ARG A 225 28.30 11.30 -6.76
C ARG A 225 28.80 10.12 -7.57
N ASP A 226 28.05 9.72 -8.58
CA ASP A 226 28.47 8.65 -9.48
C ASP A 226 29.63 9.08 -10.40
N ALA A 227 30.10 8.16 -11.26
CA ALA A 227 31.24 8.39 -12.16
C ALA A 227 31.03 9.56 -13.15
N ARG A 228 29.79 10.04 -13.33
CA ARG A 228 29.45 11.20 -14.17
C ARG A 228 29.42 12.51 -13.37
N GLY A 229 29.62 12.46 -12.06
CA GLY A 229 29.54 13.60 -11.16
C GLY A 229 28.10 13.91 -10.70
N GLU A 230 27.13 13.05 -10.98
CA GLU A 230 25.72 13.27 -10.64
C GLU A 230 25.39 12.69 -9.26
N LEU A 231 24.54 13.40 -8.50
CA LEU A 231 23.99 12.87 -7.27
C LEU A 231 22.97 11.77 -7.58
N TYR A 232 22.82 10.85 -6.64
CA TYR A 232 21.69 9.93 -6.59
C TYR A 232 20.45 10.68 -6.07
N GLU A 233 19.28 10.32 -6.58
CA GLU A 233 18.01 10.89 -6.08
C GLU A 233 17.61 10.25 -4.75
N ASN A 234 18.02 9.00 -4.51
CA ASN A 234 17.90 8.43 -3.17
C ASN A 234 18.96 9.06 -2.25
N GLU A 235 18.54 9.45 -1.06
CA GLU A 235 19.46 9.83 0.00
C GLU A 235 20.24 8.60 0.49
N ASP A 236 21.48 8.80 0.96
CA ASP A 236 22.41 7.69 1.19
C ASP A 236 21.87 6.64 2.18
N SER A 237 21.13 7.10 3.19
CA SER A 237 20.32 6.27 4.07
C SER A 237 18.94 6.90 4.26
N THR A 238 17.90 6.08 4.18
CA THR A 238 16.53 6.46 4.55
C THR A 238 16.04 5.62 5.71
N ILE A 239 15.30 6.24 6.62
CA ILE A 239 14.60 5.57 7.72
C ILE A 239 13.11 5.74 7.50
N THR A 240 12.37 4.62 7.51
CA THR A 240 10.91 4.61 7.45
C THR A 240 10.36 4.06 8.76
N LEU A 241 9.73 4.93 9.55
CA LEU A 241 8.92 4.52 10.70
C LEU A 241 7.56 4.06 10.21
N CYS A 242 7.09 2.92 10.71
CA CYS A 242 5.86 2.26 10.30
C CYS A 242 4.98 2.04 11.52
N LYS A 243 3.73 2.55 11.50
CA LYS A 243 2.71 2.17 12.47
C LYS A 243 2.02 0.91 11.97
N MET A 244 1.93 -0.08 12.84
CA MET A 244 1.24 -1.33 12.56
C MET A 244 -0.23 -1.23 12.92
N ARG A 245 -1.09 -2.06 12.31
CA ARG A 245 -2.52 -2.11 12.63
C ARG A 245 -2.77 -2.51 14.08
N SER A 246 -1.92 -3.35 14.65
CA SER A 246 -1.99 -3.72 16.07
C SER A 246 -1.68 -2.58 17.04
N GLY A 247 -1.13 -1.46 16.55
CA GLY A 247 -0.53 -0.39 17.37
C GLY A 247 0.99 -0.54 17.57
N GLY A 248 1.59 -1.63 17.11
CA GLY A 248 3.04 -1.83 17.09
C GLY A 248 3.80 -0.79 16.25
N LEU A 249 5.11 -0.72 16.46
CA LEU A 249 6.01 0.20 15.75
C LEU A 249 7.13 -0.58 15.07
N VAL A 250 7.35 -0.31 13.78
CA VAL A 250 8.45 -0.90 13.01
C VAL A 250 9.36 0.21 12.48
N LYS A 251 10.68 0.00 12.54
CA LYS A 251 11.67 0.88 11.92
C LYS A 251 12.34 0.14 10.76
N LEU A 252 12.24 0.71 9.57
CA LEU A 252 12.96 0.21 8.40
C LEU A 252 14.12 1.14 8.06
N ARG A 253 15.25 0.57 7.62
CA ARG A 253 16.34 1.34 7.01
C ARG A 253 16.66 0.80 5.63
N LEU A 254 16.78 1.69 4.66
CA LEU A 254 17.35 1.40 3.35
C LEU A 254 18.65 2.18 3.17
N ASP A 255 19.73 1.48 2.83
CA ASP A 255 21.06 2.07 2.59
C ASP A 255 21.73 1.31 1.43
N MET A 256 21.82 1.98 0.27
CA MET A 256 22.39 1.39 -0.94
C MET A 256 23.64 2.09 -1.46
N LEU A 257 24.07 3.17 -0.79
CA LEU A 257 25.05 4.12 -1.33
C LEU A 257 26.24 4.37 -0.38
N SER A 258 26.06 4.16 0.92
CA SER A 258 27.12 4.47 1.90
C SER A 258 28.37 3.61 1.66
N ASP A 259 29.55 4.21 1.79
CA ASP A 259 30.81 3.46 1.77
C ASP A 259 30.98 2.69 3.07
N ARG A 260 30.69 1.39 3.02
CA ARG A 260 30.75 0.51 4.19
C ARG A 260 30.89 -0.96 3.80
N PRO A 261 31.39 -1.80 4.71
CA PRO A 261 31.29 -3.24 4.56
C PRO A 261 29.83 -3.68 4.40
N HIS A 262 29.64 -4.68 3.55
CA HIS A 262 28.35 -5.28 3.26
C HIS A 262 27.76 -5.96 4.51
N ALA A 263 26.54 -5.57 4.88
CA ALA A 263 25.81 -6.15 6.02
C ALA A 263 24.55 -6.93 5.58
N MET A 264 24.08 -6.74 4.34
CA MET A 264 22.82 -7.24 3.76
C MET A 264 21.58 -6.86 4.56
N ASN A 265 21.29 -7.60 5.62
CA ASN A 265 20.11 -7.36 6.42
C ASN A 265 20.39 -7.48 7.91
N VAL A 266 19.82 -6.55 8.66
CA VAL A 266 19.91 -6.51 10.13
C VAL A 266 18.49 -6.44 10.67
N TYR A 267 18.22 -7.24 11.70
CA TYR A 267 16.90 -7.35 12.28
C TYR A 267 16.92 -7.26 13.80
N GLN A 268 15.82 -6.75 14.34
CA GLN A 268 15.51 -6.79 15.76
C GLN A 268 14.03 -7.08 15.95
N LEU A 269 13.68 -7.82 16.99
CA LEU A 269 12.30 -8.04 17.40
C LEU A 269 12.19 -7.87 18.91
N GLN A 270 11.09 -7.25 19.35
CA GLN A 270 10.74 -7.10 20.74
C GLN A 270 9.28 -7.53 20.95
N GLY A 271 9.10 -8.42 21.91
CA GLY A 271 7.80 -8.73 22.52
C GLY A 271 7.82 -8.55 24.03
N THR A 272 6.69 -8.82 24.68
CA THR A 272 6.54 -8.69 26.14
C THR A 272 7.43 -9.66 26.92
N ASP A 273 7.76 -10.80 26.31
CA ASP A 273 8.44 -11.91 26.99
C ASP A 273 9.70 -12.38 26.26
N GLY A 274 10.10 -11.67 25.20
CA GLY A 274 11.36 -11.96 24.51
C GLY A 274 11.85 -10.84 23.61
N CYS A 275 13.13 -10.87 23.29
CA CYS A 275 13.74 -10.03 22.27
C CYS A 275 14.79 -10.80 21.47
N TYR A 276 14.99 -10.38 20.23
CA TYR A 276 15.91 -10.98 19.28
C TYR A 276 16.71 -9.88 18.60
N GLU A 277 18.00 -10.12 18.39
CA GLU A 277 18.89 -9.25 17.63
C GLU A 277 19.75 -10.10 16.69
N SER A 278 19.77 -9.73 15.41
CA SER A 278 20.60 -10.41 14.44
C SER A 278 22.08 -10.07 14.61
N ALA A 279 22.94 -10.94 14.09
CA ALA A 279 24.34 -10.58 13.85
C ALA A 279 24.43 -9.35 12.92
N ARG A 280 25.43 -8.49 13.13
CA ARG A 280 25.65 -7.25 12.34
C ARG A 280 26.95 -7.27 11.55
N ALA A 281 27.88 -8.15 11.91
CA ALA A 281 29.16 -8.30 11.23
C ALA A 281 29.58 -9.79 11.14
N PRO A 282 30.44 -10.16 10.18
CA PRO A 282 31.03 -11.48 10.13
C PRO A 282 31.69 -11.87 11.46
N GLY A 283 31.37 -13.06 11.97
CA GLY A 283 31.89 -13.57 13.26
C GLY A 283 31.00 -13.27 14.47
N GLU A 284 29.97 -12.44 14.33
CA GLU A 284 28.93 -12.29 15.35
C GLU A 284 27.87 -13.39 15.23
N HIS A 285 27.12 -13.61 16.31
CA HIS A 285 26.01 -14.56 16.36
C HIS A 285 24.69 -13.83 16.59
N ASP A 286 23.65 -14.32 15.94
CA ASP A 286 22.27 -14.02 16.28
C ASP A 286 22.02 -14.35 17.75
N ARG A 287 21.35 -13.45 18.47
CA ARG A 287 21.10 -13.58 19.91
C ARG A 287 19.63 -13.41 20.24
N VAL A 288 19.19 -14.11 21.28
CA VAL A 288 17.81 -14.07 21.75
C VAL A 288 17.77 -14.07 23.27
N TRP A 289 16.83 -13.31 23.82
CA TRP A 289 16.44 -13.39 25.22
C TRP A 289 14.98 -13.78 25.28
N LEU A 290 14.66 -14.80 26.08
CA LEU A 290 13.30 -15.28 26.28
C LEU A 290 13.09 -15.49 27.78
N ARG A 291 12.00 -14.93 28.33
CA ARG A 291 11.70 -14.98 29.77
C ARG A 291 11.71 -16.39 30.34
N ASP A 292 11.24 -17.35 29.56
CA ASP A 292 11.08 -18.74 30.01
C ASP A 292 12.34 -19.61 29.82
N LEU A 293 13.31 -19.18 29.01
CA LEU A 293 14.50 -19.98 28.67
C LEU A 293 15.81 -19.38 29.16
N CYS A 294 15.90 -18.06 29.26
CA CYS A 294 17.11 -17.39 29.74
C CYS A 294 17.16 -17.40 31.27
N PRO A 295 18.36 -17.55 31.87
CA PRO A 295 18.49 -17.65 33.32
C PRO A 295 18.12 -16.35 34.07
N ASP A 296 18.34 -15.19 33.43
CA ASP A 296 18.04 -13.86 33.96
C ASP A 296 17.93 -12.82 32.83
N MET A 297 17.58 -11.57 33.18
CA MET A 297 17.39 -10.46 32.22
C MET A 297 18.67 -9.93 31.57
N ASN A 298 19.86 -10.28 32.06
CA ASN A 298 21.14 -9.77 31.55
C ASN A 298 21.88 -10.81 30.70
N THR A 299 21.31 -12.00 30.50
CA THR A 299 21.97 -13.12 29.83
C THR A 299 21.26 -13.46 28.52
N TRP A 300 21.93 -13.18 27.40
CA TRP A 300 21.49 -13.58 26.06
C TRP A 300 21.90 -15.00 25.74
N LEU A 301 21.04 -15.73 25.03
CA LEU A 301 21.40 -17.01 24.40
C LEU A 301 21.79 -16.80 22.94
N PRO A 302 22.83 -17.47 22.43
CA PRO A 302 23.02 -17.60 20.99
C PRO A 302 21.81 -18.31 20.37
N LEU A 303 21.21 -17.73 19.33
CA LEU A 303 19.99 -18.27 18.73
C LEU A 303 20.19 -19.71 18.22
N HIS A 304 21.39 -20.04 17.73
CA HIS A 304 21.70 -21.35 17.18
C HIS A 304 21.59 -22.49 18.21
N GLU A 305 21.71 -22.21 19.51
CA GLU A 305 21.52 -23.20 20.58
C GLU A 305 20.06 -23.69 20.67
N LEU A 306 19.11 -22.93 20.11
CA LEU A 306 17.69 -23.27 20.08
C LEU A 306 17.28 -24.07 18.83
N GLU A 307 18.18 -24.25 17.85
CA GLU A 307 17.86 -24.88 16.56
C GLU A 307 17.39 -26.33 16.71
N GLU A 308 18.05 -27.13 17.56
CA GLU A 308 17.70 -28.53 17.75
C GLU A 308 16.26 -28.70 18.25
N GLN A 309 15.86 -27.86 19.21
CA GLN A 309 14.54 -27.97 19.86
C GLN A 309 13.42 -27.31 19.06
N PHE A 310 13.70 -26.18 18.40
CA PHE A 310 12.66 -25.30 17.88
C PHE A 310 12.65 -25.16 16.35
N LEU A 311 13.74 -25.42 15.62
CA LEU A 311 13.70 -25.29 14.17
C LEU A 311 12.73 -26.34 13.57
N PRO A 312 11.79 -25.96 12.70
CA PRO A 312 10.80 -26.90 12.16
C PRO A 312 11.44 -28.09 11.44
N GLU A 313 10.97 -29.30 11.73
CA GLU A 313 11.52 -30.53 11.15
C GLU A 313 11.47 -30.55 9.63
N ASP A 314 10.42 -29.99 9.03
CA ASP A 314 10.29 -29.91 7.57
C ASP A 314 11.39 -29.03 6.94
N TRP A 315 11.79 -27.96 7.64
CA TRP A 315 12.89 -27.10 7.22
C TRP A 315 14.22 -27.83 7.37
N LYS A 316 14.47 -28.49 8.51
CA LYS A 316 15.68 -29.30 8.76
C LYS A 316 15.90 -30.37 7.69
N ARG A 317 14.84 -31.10 7.31
CA ARG A 317 14.92 -32.15 6.28
C ARG A 317 15.31 -31.62 4.89
N GLN A 318 15.08 -30.34 4.63
CA GLN A 318 15.34 -29.69 3.35
C GLN A 318 16.60 -28.83 3.35
N GLU A 319 17.24 -28.64 4.51
CA GLU A 319 18.38 -27.73 4.68
C GLU A 319 19.55 -28.06 3.74
N GLU A 320 19.88 -29.35 3.58
CA GLU A 320 21.00 -29.75 2.71
C GLU A 320 20.76 -29.37 1.24
N LEU A 321 19.52 -29.56 0.76
CA LEU A 321 19.12 -29.15 -0.59
C LEU A 321 19.09 -27.63 -0.71
N ALA A 322 18.51 -26.95 0.28
CA ALA A 322 18.42 -25.51 0.32
C ALA A 322 19.82 -24.86 0.25
N ARG A 323 20.81 -25.35 1.01
CA ARG A 323 22.19 -24.85 1.00
C ARG A 323 22.89 -24.93 -0.36
N ARG A 324 22.40 -25.74 -1.30
CA ARG A 324 22.92 -25.82 -2.69
C ARG A 324 22.38 -24.70 -3.59
N THR A 325 21.47 -23.86 -3.08
CA THR A 325 20.84 -22.76 -3.81
C THR A 325 21.25 -21.39 -3.24
N GLY A 326 20.86 -20.30 -3.92
CA GLY A 326 21.25 -18.94 -3.56
C GLY A 326 20.70 -18.46 -2.21
N HIS A 327 21.31 -17.40 -1.68
CA HIS A 327 20.83 -16.65 -0.50
C HIS A 327 20.63 -17.50 0.77
N GLY A 328 21.58 -18.40 1.06
CA GLY A 328 21.52 -19.28 2.23
C GLY A 328 20.41 -20.33 2.17
N GLY A 329 19.83 -20.56 0.98
CA GLY A 329 18.79 -21.55 0.74
C GLY A 329 17.37 -21.01 0.64
N GLY A 330 17.16 -19.70 0.79
CA GLY A 330 15.84 -19.10 0.65
C GLY A 330 15.23 -19.31 -0.74
N ASP A 331 16.05 -19.35 -1.79
CA ASP A 331 15.59 -19.52 -3.17
C ASP A 331 14.93 -20.91 -3.40
N TYR A 332 15.44 -21.96 -2.74
CA TYR A 332 14.83 -23.29 -2.73
C TYR A 332 13.42 -23.26 -2.15
N PHE A 333 13.27 -22.71 -0.95
CA PHE A 333 11.98 -22.69 -0.27
C PHE A 333 10.95 -21.84 -1.01
N VAL A 334 11.35 -20.71 -1.60
CA VAL A 334 10.46 -19.90 -2.45
C VAL A 334 9.86 -20.74 -3.58
N LEU A 335 10.68 -21.47 -4.33
CA LEU A 335 10.19 -22.27 -5.45
C LEU A 335 9.38 -23.48 -4.96
N ALA A 336 9.81 -24.15 -3.89
CA ALA A 336 9.06 -25.26 -3.31
C ALA A 336 7.67 -24.84 -2.78
N ASP A 337 7.57 -23.69 -2.11
CA ASP A 337 6.30 -23.09 -1.67
C ASP A 337 5.41 -22.71 -2.84
N PHE A 338 5.98 -22.13 -3.89
CA PHE A 338 5.25 -21.82 -5.10
C PHE A 338 4.68 -23.08 -5.78
N LEU A 339 5.48 -24.15 -5.92
CA LEU A 339 5.02 -25.41 -6.52
C LEU A 339 3.89 -26.05 -5.72
N ALA A 340 4.01 -26.10 -4.41
CA ALA A 340 2.95 -26.58 -3.53
C ALA A 340 1.66 -25.75 -3.70
N ALA A 341 1.79 -24.43 -3.90
CA ALA A 341 0.65 -23.55 -4.14
C ALA A 341 -0.02 -23.79 -5.51
N VAL A 342 0.73 -23.98 -6.60
CA VAL A 342 0.15 -24.25 -7.92
C VAL A 342 -0.53 -25.62 -8.01
N ARG A 343 -0.06 -26.59 -7.21
CA ARG A 343 -0.70 -27.92 -7.06
C ARG A 343 -1.94 -27.89 -6.17
N GLY A 344 -2.10 -26.81 -5.40
CA GLY A 344 -3.20 -26.61 -4.47
C GLY A 344 -3.05 -27.42 -3.18
N GLU A 345 -1.80 -27.70 -2.78
CA GLU A 345 -1.46 -28.37 -1.52
C GLU A 345 -1.54 -27.39 -0.34
N ARG A 346 -1.14 -26.13 -0.55
CA ARG A 346 -1.20 -25.04 0.43
C ARG A 346 -1.43 -23.68 -0.25
N PRO A 347 -1.86 -22.64 0.48
CA PRO A 347 -1.85 -21.28 -0.07
C PRO A 347 -0.42 -20.81 -0.38
N PRO A 348 -0.23 -19.87 -1.33
CA PRO A 348 1.06 -19.23 -1.54
C PRO A 348 1.49 -18.50 -0.27
N ALA A 349 2.76 -18.67 0.15
CA ALA A 349 3.27 -18.07 1.37
C ALA A 349 3.26 -16.54 1.32
N VAL A 350 3.58 -15.97 0.16
CA VAL A 350 3.51 -14.52 -0.09
C VAL A 350 2.53 -14.26 -1.22
N ASP A 351 1.24 -14.33 -0.88
CA ASP A 351 0.16 -14.00 -1.80
C ASP A 351 0.16 -12.52 -2.20
N VAL A 352 -0.76 -12.10 -3.07
CA VAL A 352 -0.79 -10.72 -3.55
C VAL A 352 -0.96 -9.69 -2.42
N HIS A 353 -1.73 -10.00 -1.37
CA HIS A 353 -1.95 -9.06 -0.29
C HIS A 353 -0.74 -8.97 0.64
N THR A 354 -0.12 -10.11 0.93
CA THR A 354 1.11 -10.19 1.72
C THR A 354 2.26 -9.48 1.00
N ALA A 355 2.38 -9.68 -0.32
CA ALA A 355 3.34 -8.97 -1.16
C ALA A 355 3.14 -7.44 -1.11
N LEU A 356 1.88 -6.99 -1.08
CA LEU A 356 1.53 -5.58 -1.01
C LEU A 356 1.65 -4.99 0.40
N ASP A 357 1.49 -5.78 1.46
CA ASP A 357 1.83 -5.35 2.82
C ASP A 357 3.34 -5.10 2.97
N MET A 358 4.17 -5.67 2.11
CA MET A 358 5.61 -5.35 2.01
C MET A 358 5.91 -4.19 1.05
N THR A 359 5.20 -4.13 -0.09
CA THR A 359 5.49 -3.17 -1.18
C THR A 359 4.92 -1.77 -0.91
N LEU A 360 3.67 -1.67 -0.45
CA LEU A 360 2.97 -0.39 -0.26
C LEU A 360 3.64 0.52 0.79
N PRO A 361 4.20 0.03 1.91
CA PRO A 361 4.96 0.88 2.82
C PRO A 361 6.14 1.57 2.16
N GLY A 362 6.85 0.87 1.26
CA GLY A 362 7.93 1.47 0.47
C GLY A 362 7.42 2.57 -0.45
N LEU A 363 6.33 2.32 -1.19
CA LEU A 363 5.72 3.35 -2.05
C LEU A 363 5.26 4.58 -1.25
N MET A 364 4.64 4.38 -0.09
CA MET A 364 4.19 5.50 0.75
C MET A 364 5.33 6.21 1.48
N SER A 365 6.48 5.56 1.67
CA SER A 365 7.68 6.22 2.17
C SER A 365 8.19 7.30 1.20
N GLN A 366 8.06 7.06 -0.11
CA GLN A 366 8.42 8.02 -1.16
C GLN A 366 7.51 9.25 -1.14
N VAL A 367 6.22 9.04 -0.90
CA VAL A 367 5.24 10.13 -0.69
C VAL A 367 5.57 10.91 0.58
N SER A 368 5.86 10.20 1.68
CA SER A 368 6.17 10.80 2.97
C SER A 368 7.41 11.70 2.91
N ILE A 369 8.52 11.22 2.33
CA ILE A 369 9.77 11.98 2.26
C ILE A 369 9.62 13.21 1.35
N ALA A 370 8.91 13.08 0.22
CA ALA A 370 8.59 14.22 -0.65
C ALA A 370 7.74 15.29 0.05
N GLN A 371 6.96 14.92 1.09
CA GLN A 371 6.16 15.82 1.90
C GLN A 371 6.89 16.30 3.18
N GLY A 372 8.21 16.15 3.25
CA GLY A 372 9.02 16.56 4.40
C GLY A 372 8.88 15.65 5.61
N GLY A 373 8.68 14.34 5.38
CA GLY A 373 8.59 13.32 6.43
C GLY A 373 7.28 13.36 7.22
N ARG A 374 6.17 13.71 6.57
CA ARG A 374 4.84 13.63 7.20
C ARG A 374 4.39 12.18 7.31
N TRP A 375 3.57 11.88 8.33
CA TRP A 375 2.87 10.60 8.38
C TRP A 375 1.88 10.50 7.22
N VAL A 376 1.97 9.41 6.44
CA VAL A 376 1.11 9.11 5.30
C VAL A 376 0.50 7.73 5.51
N ASP A 377 -0.79 7.60 5.22
CA ASP A 377 -1.49 6.33 5.34
C ASP A 377 -1.03 5.32 4.28
N VAL A 378 -0.96 4.05 4.67
CA VAL A 378 -0.71 2.94 3.77
C VAL A 378 -2.04 2.32 3.34
N PRO A 379 -2.39 2.34 2.03
CA PRO A 379 -3.63 1.75 1.54
C PRO A 379 -3.76 0.26 1.91
N ASP A 380 -4.98 -0.20 2.21
CA ASP A 380 -5.24 -1.63 2.38
C ASP A 380 -5.61 -2.25 1.03
N SER A 381 -4.77 -3.17 0.53
CA SER A 381 -5.01 -3.84 -0.75
C SER A 381 -6.22 -4.76 -0.74
N ARG A 382 -6.70 -5.16 0.44
CA ARG A 382 -7.80 -6.12 0.62
C ARG A 382 -9.16 -5.53 0.33
N VAL A 383 -9.30 -4.21 0.40
CA VAL A 383 -10.57 -3.52 0.10
C VAL A 383 -10.69 -3.14 -1.37
N TRP A 384 -9.63 -3.22 -2.17
CA TRP A 384 -9.67 -2.79 -3.57
C TRP A 384 -10.62 -3.63 -4.43
N GLY A 385 -11.42 -2.94 -5.24
CA GLY A 385 -12.47 -3.52 -6.05
C GLY A 385 -13.66 -4.07 -5.25
N THR A 386 -13.72 -3.84 -3.94
CA THR A 386 -14.85 -4.21 -3.07
C THR A 386 -15.75 -3.00 -2.80
N GLU A 387 -16.90 -3.21 -2.17
CA GLU A 387 -17.76 -2.11 -1.72
C GLU A 387 -17.11 -1.25 -0.63
N GLU A 388 -16.16 -1.81 0.11
CA GLU A 388 -15.41 -1.15 1.19
C GLU A 388 -14.26 -0.26 0.68
N GLU A 389 -13.93 -0.30 -0.61
CA GLU A 389 -12.86 0.55 -1.17
C GLU A 389 -13.22 2.03 -0.94
N PRO A 390 -12.34 2.83 -0.29
CA PRO A 390 -12.54 4.26 -0.14
C PRO A 390 -12.65 4.93 -1.51
N LYS A 391 -13.82 5.48 -1.82
CA LYS A 391 -14.06 6.20 -3.07
C LYS A 391 -13.83 7.69 -2.83
N PRO A 392 -13.16 8.42 -3.74
CA PRO A 392 -13.08 9.87 -3.64
C PRO A 392 -14.51 10.43 -3.57
N GLN A 393 -14.74 11.48 -2.78
CA GLN A 393 -16.06 12.12 -2.79
C GLN A 393 -16.40 12.64 -4.20
N LEU A 394 -17.69 12.66 -4.55
CA LEU A 394 -18.13 13.33 -5.76
C LEU A 394 -17.81 14.81 -5.65
N GLN A 395 -17.55 15.41 -6.80
CA GLN A 395 -17.24 16.81 -6.88
C GLN A 395 -18.29 17.54 -7.73
N MET A 396 -18.74 18.70 -7.25
CA MET A 396 -19.56 19.62 -8.02
C MET A 396 -18.88 20.98 -8.08
N VAL A 397 -19.12 21.70 -9.17
CA VAL A 397 -18.65 23.07 -9.37
C VAL A 397 -19.82 24.02 -9.47
N PHE A 398 -19.67 25.23 -8.93
CA PHE A 398 -20.60 26.32 -9.18
C PHE A 398 -20.08 27.12 -10.38
N PRO A 399 -20.79 27.12 -11.52
CA PRO A 399 -20.21 27.59 -12.77
C PRO A 399 -20.11 29.13 -12.78
N PRO A 400 -18.98 29.71 -13.26
CA PRO A 400 -18.76 31.17 -13.24
C PRO A 400 -19.85 32.00 -13.92
N HIS A 401 -20.45 31.48 -15.00
CA HIS A 401 -21.53 32.16 -15.72
C HIS A 401 -22.82 32.33 -14.88
N ARG A 402 -22.95 31.63 -13.75
CA ARG A 402 -24.08 31.76 -12.81
C ARG A 402 -23.80 32.69 -11.64
N PHE A 403 -22.60 33.27 -11.51
CA PHE A 403 -22.27 34.13 -10.37
C PHE A 403 -23.21 35.33 -10.25
N ALA A 404 -23.59 35.92 -11.39
CA ALA A 404 -24.52 37.04 -11.44
C ALA A 404 -25.99 36.66 -11.21
N SER A 405 -26.32 35.36 -11.27
CA SER A 405 -27.69 34.83 -11.18
C SER A 405 -27.85 33.77 -10.08
N LEU A 406 -27.02 33.85 -9.04
CA LEU A 406 -27.11 32.98 -7.88
C LEU A 406 -28.53 33.07 -7.26
N PRO A 407 -29.27 31.95 -7.12
CA PRO A 407 -30.59 31.98 -6.52
C PRO A 407 -30.57 32.50 -5.07
N GLU A 408 -31.58 33.28 -4.71
CA GLU A 408 -31.79 33.79 -3.34
C GLU A 408 -32.95 33.04 -2.67
N PRO A 409 -32.70 31.88 -2.03
CA PRO A 409 -33.75 31.15 -1.34
C PRO A 409 -34.29 31.99 -0.16
N PRO A 410 -35.62 32.11 -0.01
CA PRO A 410 -36.20 32.85 1.10
C PRO A 410 -35.93 32.16 2.44
N ILE A 411 -35.73 32.95 3.49
CA ILE A 411 -35.61 32.44 4.85
C ILE A 411 -37.04 32.27 5.42
N PRO A 412 -37.44 31.06 5.83
CA PRO A 412 -38.78 30.85 6.39
C PRO A 412 -38.99 31.62 7.70
N ALA A 413 -40.23 32.01 7.99
CA ALA A 413 -40.58 32.66 9.26
C ALA A 413 -40.18 31.78 10.47
N GLY A 414 -39.62 32.40 11.50
CA GLY A 414 -39.10 31.73 12.71
C GLY A 414 -37.68 31.18 12.56
N TYR A 415 -37.01 31.47 11.45
CA TYR A 415 -35.61 31.09 11.21
C TYR A 415 -34.77 32.32 10.88
N ARG A 416 -33.51 32.30 11.30
CA ARG A 416 -32.56 33.39 11.05
C ARG A 416 -31.24 32.85 10.52
N LEU A 417 -30.85 33.24 9.31
CA LEU A 417 -29.50 33.04 8.79
C LEU A 417 -28.56 34.05 9.43
N ARG A 418 -27.41 33.59 9.94
CA ARG A 418 -26.34 34.44 10.49
C ARG A 418 -25.00 33.71 10.47
N GLN A 419 -23.95 34.42 10.85
CA GLN A 419 -22.67 33.79 11.18
C GLN A 419 -22.73 33.15 12.58
N ILE A 420 -21.95 32.09 12.79
CA ILE A 420 -21.77 31.52 14.14
C ILE A 420 -21.09 32.54 15.05
N ARG A 421 -21.44 32.57 16.34
CA ARG A 421 -20.80 33.45 17.32
C ARG A 421 -19.71 32.68 18.08
N PRO A 422 -18.64 33.35 18.53
CA PRO A 422 -17.67 32.75 19.45
C PRO A 422 -18.37 32.16 20.69
N GLY A 423 -18.02 30.95 21.10
CA GLY A 423 -18.65 30.27 22.23
C GLY A 423 -19.90 29.44 21.88
N GLU A 424 -20.33 29.38 20.62
CA GLU A 424 -21.43 28.54 20.16
C GLU A 424 -20.98 27.17 19.60
N GLU A 425 -19.73 26.77 19.81
CA GLU A 425 -19.16 25.52 19.28
C GLU A 425 -19.94 24.28 19.76
N GLU A 426 -20.42 24.27 21.01
CA GLU A 426 -21.22 23.15 21.52
C GLU A 426 -22.61 23.09 20.88
N LYS A 427 -23.21 24.24 20.52
CA LYS A 427 -24.46 24.27 19.75
C LYS A 427 -24.27 23.72 18.35
N TYR A 428 -23.12 24.02 17.72
CA TYR A 428 -22.74 23.44 16.45
C TYR A 428 -22.56 21.93 16.57
N LEU A 429 -21.82 21.45 17.57
CA LEU A 429 -21.64 20.01 17.82
C LEU A 429 -22.98 19.30 18.04
N ALA A 430 -23.93 19.92 18.75
CA ALA A 430 -25.26 19.38 18.92
C ALA A 430 -25.98 19.16 17.57
N LEU A 431 -25.91 20.13 16.65
CA LEU A 431 -26.42 19.95 15.28
C LEU A 431 -25.69 18.83 14.54
N MET A 432 -24.35 18.81 14.59
CA MET A 432 -23.55 17.83 13.86
C MET A 432 -23.83 16.40 14.32
N ARG A 433 -23.97 16.19 15.62
CA ARG A 433 -24.35 14.89 16.20
C ARG A 433 -25.74 14.43 15.70
N LYS A 434 -26.73 15.34 15.62
CA LYS A 434 -28.07 15.02 15.09
C LYS A 434 -28.06 14.56 13.63
N VAL A 435 -27.12 15.06 12.83
CA VAL A 435 -27.00 14.68 11.40
C VAL A 435 -25.99 13.54 11.16
N GLY A 436 -25.48 12.91 12.22
CA GLY A 436 -24.54 11.79 12.12
C GLY A 436 -23.12 12.18 11.69
N PHE A 437 -22.72 13.43 11.91
CA PHE A 437 -21.38 13.92 11.66
C PHE A 437 -20.65 14.28 12.96
N ALA A 438 -19.31 14.36 12.90
CA ALA A 438 -18.48 14.78 14.02
C ALA A 438 -18.70 13.94 15.30
N GLU A 439 -18.97 12.65 15.14
CA GLU A 439 -19.11 11.72 16.27
C GLU A 439 -17.77 11.63 17.02
N GLY A 440 -17.79 11.88 18.33
CA GLY A 440 -16.59 11.95 19.16
C GLY A 440 -15.81 13.27 19.12
N TRP A 441 -16.23 14.28 18.33
CA TRP A 441 -15.56 15.59 18.32
C TRP A 441 -15.82 16.38 19.60
N THR A 442 -14.78 17.09 20.03
CA THR A 442 -14.79 18.03 21.16
C THR A 442 -14.85 19.49 20.67
N VAL A 443 -15.12 20.43 21.58
CA VAL A 443 -15.02 21.88 21.30
C VAL A 443 -13.64 22.25 20.75
N ALA A 444 -12.56 21.62 21.25
CA ALA A 444 -11.21 21.87 20.80
C ALA A 444 -11.00 21.48 19.32
N ASP A 445 -11.66 20.41 18.86
CA ASP A 445 -11.62 19.98 17.47
C ASP A 445 -12.33 20.99 16.56
N VAL A 446 -13.49 21.48 16.98
CA VAL A 446 -14.22 22.55 16.26
C VAL A 446 -13.37 23.81 16.18
N GLN A 447 -12.76 24.25 17.29
CA GLN A 447 -11.89 25.43 17.29
C GLN A 447 -10.66 25.25 16.40
N ARG A 448 -10.06 24.06 16.40
CA ARG A 448 -8.95 23.72 15.49
C ARG A 448 -9.39 23.80 14.03
N PHE A 449 -10.54 23.24 13.73
CA PHE A 449 -11.09 23.22 12.38
C PHE A 449 -11.47 24.63 11.90
N MET A 450 -12.10 25.45 12.77
CA MET A 450 -12.54 26.81 12.46
C MET A 450 -11.40 27.74 12.01
N ARG A 451 -10.13 27.43 12.35
CA ARG A 451 -8.97 28.16 11.84
C ARG A 451 -8.81 28.08 10.32
N ASN A 452 -9.41 27.09 9.67
CA ASN A 452 -9.36 26.90 8.22
C ASN A 452 -10.54 27.57 7.50
N VAL A 453 -11.52 28.10 8.25
CA VAL A 453 -12.70 28.77 7.69
C VAL A 453 -12.37 30.22 7.39
N LEU A 454 -12.79 30.70 6.21
CA LEU A 454 -12.58 32.08 5.82
C LEU A 454 -13.22 33.03 6.84
N PRO A 455 -12.65 34.23 7.07
CA PRO A 455 -13.27 35.23 7.93
C PRO A 455 -14.71 35.55 7.51
N GLY A 456 -15.67 35.27 8.41
CA GLY A 456 -17.11 35.39 8.15
C GLY A 456 -17.72 34.26 7.31
N GLY A 457 -16.97 33.19 7.06
CA GLY A 457 -17.35 32.06 6.22
C GLY A 457 -18.18 30.99 6.90
N PHE A 458 -18.41 31.06 8.20
CA PHE A 458 -19.17 30.06 8.94
C PHE A 458 -20.62 30.52 9.13
N PHE A 459 -21.51 30.04 8.27
CA PHE A 459 -22.94 30.35 8.30
C PHE A 459 -23.73 29.28 9.07
N VAL A 460 -24.73 29.74 9.80
CA VAL A 460 -25.69 28.92 10.53
C VAL A 460 -27.10 29.48 10.38
N VAL A 461 -28.09 28.60 10.45
CA VAL A 461 -29.50 28.99 10.64
C VAL A 461 -29.89 28.66 12.07
N GLU A 462 -30.38 29.66 12.78
CA GLU A 462 -30.96 29.54 14.12
C GLU A 462 -32.48 29.41 14.01
N HIS A 463 -33.06 28.45 14.73
CA HIS A 463 -34.50 28.36 14.92
C HIS A 463 -34.89 29.26 16.11
N GLU A 464 -35.41 30.45 15.80
CA GLU A 464 -35.59 31.54 16.76
C GLU A 464 -36.42 31.17 18.01
N PRO A 465 -37.49 30.36 17.92
CA PRO A 465 -38.24 29.95 19.10
C PRO A 465 -37.44 29.13 20.12
N THR A 466 -36.41 28.40 19.67
CA THR A 466 -35.63 27.47 20.52
C THR A 466 -34.20 27.95 20.78
N GLY A 467 -33.67 28.83 19.94
CA GLY A 467 -32.25 29.23 19.96
C GLY A 467 -31.27 28.15 19.49
N GLU A 468 -31.78 27.01 18.98
CA GLU A 468 -30.98 25.93 18.43
C GLU A 468 -30.44 26.27 17.03
N LEU A 469 -29.24 25.78 16.73
CA LEU A 469 -28.69 25.80 15.37
C LEU A 469 -29.24 24.59 14.61
N VAL A 470 -29.86 24.85 13.47
CA VAL A 470 -30.63 23.83 12.71
C VAL A 470 -30.14 23.65 11.27
N ALA A 471 -29.25 24.51 10.79
CA ALA A 471 -28.50 24.29 9.56
C ALA A 471 -27.16 25.01 9.60
N THR A 472 -26.20 24.57 8.79
CA THR A 472 -24.86 25.16 8.70
C THR A 472 -24.23 24.92 7.34
N ALA A 473 -23.33 25.82 6.94
CA ALA A 473 -22.38 25.65 5.84
C ALA A 473 -21.17 26.56 6.06
N MET A 474 -20.02 26.19 5.49
CA MET A 474 -18.76 26.89 5.67
C MET A 474 -18.09 27.23 4.34
N ALA A 475 -17.44 28.40 4.29
CA ALA A 475 -16.62 28.85 3.17
C ALA A 475 -15.13 28.68 3.52
N ASN A 476 -14.41 27.86 2.77
CA ASN A 476 -12.98 27.60 2.97
C ASN A 476 -12.14 28.02 1.75
N HIS A 477 -10.84 28.22 1.95
CA HIS A 477 -9.84 28.27 0.88
C HIS A 477 -9.09 26.94 0.85
N ALA A 478 -9.32 26.11 -0.17
CA ALA A 478 -8.64 24.82 -0.30
C ALA A 478 -8.28 24.57 -1.77
N PRO A 479 -7.17 25.16 -2.24
CA PRO A 479 -6.69 24.94 -3.60
C PRO A 479 -6.33 23.46 -3.77
N ARG A 480 -6.68 22.92 -4.94
CA ARG A 480 -6.30 21.57 -5.39
C ARG A 480 -5.63 21.68 -6.75
N GLU A 481 -4.94 20.62 -7.18
CA GLU A 481 -4.34 20.57 -8.52
C GLU A 481 -5.38 20.89 -9.62
N GLN A 482 -6.59 20.35 -9.52
CA GLN A 482 -7.69 20.63 -10.47
C GLN A 482 -8.28 22.05 -10.29
N HIS A 483 -8.07 22.68 -9.13
CA HIS A 483 -8.66 23.96 -8.74
C HIS A 483 -7.65 24.86 -8.01
N PRO A 484 -6.62 25.39 -8.71
CA PRO A 484 -5.44 25.98 -8.09
C PRO A 484 -5.67 27.30 -7.34
N ASN A 485 -6.90 27.83 -7.28
CA ASN A 485 -7.28 29.02 -6.52
C ASN A 485 -8.80 29.02 -6.23
N ALA A 486 -9.33 27.92 -5.68
CA ALA A 486 -10.77 27.78 -5.49
C ALA A 486 -11.26 27.95 -4.06
N GLY A 487 -12.46 28.52 -3.98
CA GLY A 487 -13.27 28.55 -2.78
C GLY A 487 -14.04 27.24 -2.64
N VAL A 488 -14.24 26.79 -1.41
CA VAL A 488 -14.95 25.55 -1.13
C VAL A 488 -16.17 25.81 -0.27
N LEU A 489 -17.30 25.23 -0.70
CA LEU A 489 -18.46 25.02 0.16
C LEU A 489 -18.28 23.71 0.92
N ASP A 490 -18.15 23.80 2.24
CA ASP A 490 -17.96 22.65 3.12
C ASP A 490 -19.02 22.61 4.23
N TRP A 491 -19.11 21.46 4.90
CA TRP A 491 -19.93 21.27 6.12
C TRP A 491 -21.38 21.70 5.99
N VAL A 492 -21.99 21.44 4.83
CA VAL A 492 -23.43 21.67 4.66
C VAL A 492 -24.21 20.62 5.43
N ALA A 493 -24.99 21.04 6.41
CA ALA A 493 -25.89 20.18 7.16
C ALA A 493 -27.19 20.90 7.53
N ALA A 494 -28.27 20.14 7.69
CA ALA A 494 -29.55 20.62 8.19
C ALA A 494 -30.18 19.54 9.07
N ASP A 495 -30.74 19.95 10.20
CA ASP A 495 -31.43 19.08 11.16
C ASP A 495 -32.63 18.40 10.47
N PRO A 496 -32.74 17.06 10.49
CA PRO A 496 -33.87 16.34 9.90
C PRO A 496 -35.23 16.76 10.45
N ALA A 497 -35.31 17.23 11.70
CA ALA A 497 -36.55 17.73 12.29
C ALA A 497 -37.07 19.01 11.60
N HIS A 498 -36.19 19.72 10.88
CA HIS A 498 -36.48 20.95 10.15
C HIS A 498 -36.46 20.76 8.62
N GLN A 499 -36.58 19.52 8.14
CA GLN A 499 -36.59 19.20 6.72
C GLN A 499 -37.75 19.87 5.94
N GLY A 500 -37.57 20.03 4.62
CA GLY A 500 -38.58 20.64 3.74
C GLY A 500 -38.71 22.16 3.84
N LYS A 501 -37.93 22.82 4.71
CA LYS A 501 -37.93 24.28 4.89
C LYS A 501 -36.91 25.04 4.04
N GLY A 502 -36.14 24.34 3.20
CA GLY A 502 -35.13 24.95 2.32
C GLY A 502 -33.88 25.49 3.04
N LEU A 503 -33.66 25.17 4.31
CA LEU A 503 -32.55 25.73 5.10
C LEU A 503 -31.17 25.40 4.52
N GLY A 504 -30.99 24.19 3.96
CA GLY A 504 -29.76 23.81 3.27
C GLY A 504 -29.47 24.69 2.05
N LYS A 505 -30.51 25.14 1.32
CA LYS A 505 -30.36 26.10 0.21
C LYS A 505 -29.89 27.45 0.73
N VAL A 506 -30.48 27.92 1.84
CA VAL A 506 -30.16 29.21 2.47
C VAL A 506 -28.69 29.30 2.86
N VAL A 507 -28.17 28.33 3.62
CA VAL A 507 -26.75 28.33 4.03
C VAL A 507 -25.80 28.14 2.86
N THR A 508 -26.17 27.33 1.87
CA THR A 508 -25.37 27.10 0.67
C THR A 508 -25.24 28.38 -0.17
N ALA A 509 -26.36 29.06 -0.46
CA ALA A 509 -26.36 30.30 -1.21
C ALA A 509 -25.58 31.42 -0.48
N ALA A 510 -25.63 31.45 0.86
CA ALA A 510 -24.86 32.41 1.65
C ALA A 510 -23.34 32.22 1.50
N VAL A 511 -22.87 30.96 1.54
CA VAL A 511 -21.45 30.63 1.32
C VAL A 511 -21.02 30.98 -0.10
N VAL A 512 -21.78 30.57 -1.14
CA VAL A 512 -21.41 30.87 -2.53
C VAL A 512 -21.33 32.37 -2.76
N ARG A 513 -22.29 33.14 -2.23
CA ARG A 513 -22.29 34.60 -2.29
C ARG A 513 -21.04 35.20 -1.66
N LEU A 514 -20.65 34.72 -0.48
CA LEU A 514 -19.42 35.18 0.18
C LEU A 514 -18.20 34.87 -0.69
N LEU A 515 -18.09 33.66 -1.24
CA LEU A 515 -16.95 33.29 -2.09
C LEU A 515 -16.87 34.17 -3.34
N ILE A 516 -18.01 34.45 -4.00
CA ILE A 516 -18.06 35.38 -5.14
C ILE A 516 -17.60 36.78 -4.72
N GLN A 517 -18.10 37.30 -3.59
CA GLN A 517 -17.71 38.62 -3.07
C GLN A 517 -16.22 38.71 -2.71
N ARG A 518 -15.59 37.58 -2.38
CA ARG A 518 -14.16 37.47 -2.07
C ARG A 518 -13.29 37.29 -3.32
N GLY A 519 -13.88 37.28 -4.52
CA GLY A 519 -13.16 37.23 -5.80
C GLY A 519 -12.76 35.82 -6.24
N TYR A 520 -13.37 34.76 -5.69
CA TYR A 520 -13.09 33.41 -6.16
C TYR A 520 -13.68 33.17 -7.55
N GLU A 521 -12.81 32.87 -8.52
CA GLU A 521 -13.21 32.54 -9.90
C GLU A 521 -13.65 31.08 -10.05
N ARG A 522 -13.26 30.22 -9.11
CA ARG A 522 -13.65 28.81 -9.06
C ARG A 522 -14.22 28.50 -7.69
N ILE A 523 -15.40 27.88 -7.67
CA ILE A 523 -16.07 27.44 -6.45
C ILE A 523 -16.46 25.98 -6.64
N TYR A 524 -16.05 25.11 -5.71
CA TYR A 524 -16.39 23.69 -5.75
C TYR A 524 -16.88 23.19 -4.38
N LEU A 525 -17.46 21.99 -4.37
CA LEU A 525 -17.81 21.25 -3.17
C LEU A 525 -17.50 19.78 -3.36
N LEU A 526 -17.38 19.07 -2.24
CA LEU A 526 -17.34 17.61 -2.21
C LEU A 526 -18.61 17.05 -1.54
N THR A 527 -19.09 15.92 -2.02
CA THR A 527 -20.26 15.25 -1.46
C THR A 527 -20.23 13.74 -1.70
N ASP A 528 -20.82 12.96 -0.81
CA ASP A 528 -20.93 11.51 -0.97
C ASP A 528 -22.16 11.11 -1.81
N ASP A 529 -22.05 9.99 -2.52
CA ASP A 529 -23.04 9.45 -3.47
C ASP A 529 -24.41 9.17 -2.83
N TRP A 530 -24.43 8.96 -1.51
CA TRP A 530 -25.64 8.67 -0.73
C TRP A 530 -26.35 9.93 -0.23
N ARG A 531 -25.74 11.12 -0.32
CA ARG A 531 -26.33 12.39 0.15
C ARG A 531 -27.31 12.98 -0.87
N LEU A 532 -28.22 12.17 -1.40
CA LEU A 532 -29.17 12.56 -2.45
C LEU A 532 -29.94 13.87 -2.14
N PRO A 533 -30.42 14.12 -0.91
CA PRO A 533 -31.09 15.39 -0.58
C PRO A 533 -30.18 16.63 -0.67
N ALA A 534 -28.89 16.48 -0.34
CA ALA A 534 -27.90 17.55 -0.45
C ALA A 534 -27.56 17.79 -1.92
N ILE A 535 -27.35 16.71 -2.70
CA ILE A 535 -27.11 16.79 -4.14
C ILE A 535 -28.27 17.49 -4.85
N ALA A 536 -29.52 17.16 -4.49
CA ALA A 536 -30.71 17.82 -5.03
C ALA A 536 -30.73 19.32 -4.69
N THR A 537 -30.30 19.67 -3.48
CA THR A 537 -30.15 21.07 -3.05
C THR A 537 -29.14 21.80 -3.93
N TYR A 538 -27.96 21.22 -4.16
CA TYR A 538 -26.91 21.80 -4.99
C TYR A 538 -27.37 21.96 -6.45
N LEU A 539 -27.90 20.91 -7.07
CA LEU A 539 -28.44 20.97 -8.44
C LEU A 539 -29.50 22.07 -8.57
N SER A 540 -30.42 22.18 -7.61
CA SER A 540 -31.47 23.22 -7.65
C SER A 540 -30.95 24.65 -7.51
N LEU A 541 -29.73 24.83 -6.98
CA LEU A 541 -29.06 26.12 -6.89
C LEU A 541 -28.20 26.41 -8.13
N GLY A 542 -28.05 25.45 -9.05
CA GLY A 542 -27.27 25.60 -10.28
C GLY A 542 -25.85 25.07 -10.20
N TRP A 543 -25.55 24.20 -9.22
CA TRP A 543 -24.30 23.44 -9.21
C TRP A 543 -24.30 22.36 -10.29
N GLU A 544 -23.13 22.09 -10.86
CA GLU A 544 -22.94 21.11 -11.93
C GLU A 544 -22.01 19.98 -11.48
N PRO A 545 -22.31 18.70 -11.81
CA PRO A 545 -21.39 17.59 -11.65
C PRO A 545 -20.03 17.87 -12.31
N TYR A 546 -18.93 17.61 -11.60
CA TYR A 546 -17.60 17.68 -12.16
C TYR A 546 -17.10 16.26 -12.47
N ILE A 547 -16.88 15.99 -13.76
CA ILE A 547 -16.45 14.69 -14.29
C ILE A 547 -15.03 14.88 -14.84
N TYR A 548 -14.04 14.34 -14.15
CA TYR A 548 -12.63 14.43 -14.55
C TYR A 548 -12.03 13.08 -15.01
N ASP A 549 -12.75 11.97 -14.78
CA ASP A 549 -12.41 10.65 -15.28
C ASP A 549 -13.67 9.80 -15.51
N GLU A 550 -13.48 8.58 -16.04
CA GLU A 550 -14.59 7.66 -16.36
C GLU A 550 -15.23 7.06 -15.11
N GLN A 551 -14.46 6.83 -14.03
CA GLN A 551 -15.01 6.33 -12.76
C GLN A 551 -16.00 7.35 -12.16
N MET A 552 -15.68 8.64 -12.25
CA MET A 552 -16.51 9.74 -11.79
C MET A 552 -17.77 9.88 -12.66
N ARG A 553 -17.67 9.65 -13.98
CA ARG A 553 -18.82 9.60 -14.89
C ARG A 553 -19.82 8.53 -14.46
N GLU A 554 -19.37 7.28 -14.34
CA GLU A 554 -20.23 6.15 -13.97
C GLU A 554 -20.92 6.37 -12.60
N ARG A 555 -20.22 7.01 -11.66
CA ARG A 555 -20.78 7.33 -10.34
C ARG A 555 -21.85 8.40 -10.42
N TRP A 556 -21.61 9.48 -11.19
CA TRP A 556 -22.63 10.50 -11.42
C TRP A 556 -23.85 9.95 -12.14
N GLU A 557 -23.68 9.07 -13.14
CA GLU A 557 -24.80 8.40 -13.81
C GLU A 557 -25.66 7.58 -12.83
N LYS A 558 -25.03 6.84 -11.91
CA LYS A 558 -25.74 6.09 -10.86
C LYS A 558 -26.50 7.02 -9.91
N VAL A 559 -25.89 8.13 -9.50
CA VAL A 559 -26.53 9.13 -8.62
C VAL A 559 -27.73 9.76 -9.32
N MET A 560 -27.56 10.25 -10.54
CA MET A 560 -28.63 10.88 -11.31
C MET A 560 -29.78 9.91 -11.58
N GLY A 561 -29.47 8.65 -11.93
CA GLY A 561 -30.48 7.60 -12.11
C GLY A 561 -31.33 7.33 -10.86
N ARG A 562 -30.72 7.40 -9.65
CA ARG A 562 -31.45 7.27 -8.37
C ARG A 562 -32.32 8.49 -8.05
N MET A 563 -32.04 9.65 -8.63
CA MET A 563 -32.75 10.89 -8.34
C MET A 563 -33.98 11.13 -9.21
N HIS A 564 -34.22 10.30 -10.24
CA HIS A 564 -35.28 10.49 -11.25
C HIS A 564 -35.25 11.89 -11.90
N VAL A 565 -34.03 12.44 -12.07
CA VAL A 565 -33.76 13.73 -12.74
C VAL A 565 -33.10 13.49 -14.07
#